data_AF-A0A8T9C7W3-F1
#
_entry.id   AF-A0A8T9C7W3-F1
#
_cell.length_a   1.000
_cell.length_b   1.000
_cell.length_c   1.000
_cell.angle_alpha   90.00
_cell.angle_beta   90.00
_cell.angle_gamma   90.00
#
_symmetry.space_group_name_H-M   'P 1'
#
loop_
_entity.id
_entity.type
_entity.pdbx_description
1 polymer ?
#
loop_
_entity_poly.entity_id
_entity_poly.type
_entity_poly.pdbx_seq_one_letter_code
_entity_poly.pdbx_strand_id
1 'polypeptide(L)'
;PGPEENEDDYYTDTDSEISTDDEDEVPEEETLTDRLLALRDIIPPTTRTYISNTVESTTGWVKSGLLFSGKTLWIVSTSALLLGVPWALAFAEEQQVMEMENEMKAREQGTRDVSALFLLSRNALLG
;
A
#
# COMPACT_ATOMS: atom_id res chain seq x y z
N PRO A 1 52.23 -12.19 -61.82
CA PRO A 1 52.27 -13.61 -61.43
C PRO A 1 52.53 -13.74 -59.92
N GLY A 2 51.65 -14.19 -59.02
CA GLY A 2 50.26 -14.66 -58.94
C GLY A 2 50.08 -15.06 -57.45
N PRO A 3 48.90 -15.03 -56.82
CA PRO A 3 48.74 -15.52 -55.45
C PRO A 3 48.59 -17.04 -55.47
N GLU A 4 49.32 -17.77 -54.62
CA GLU A 4 49.09 -19.20 -54.39
C GLU A 4 48.27 -19.36 -53.11
N GLU A 5 47.00 -19.71 -53.32
CA GLU A 5 46.06 -20.23 -52.35
C GLU A 5 46.48 -21.67 -52.03
N ASN A 6 46.68 -22.00 -50.74
CA ASN A 6 46.74 -23.39 -50.28
C ASN A 6 45.80 -23.49 -49.08
N GLU A 7 44.82 -24.39 -49.22
CA GLU A 7 43.59 -24.52 -48.44
C GLU A 7 43.61 -25.88 -47.71
N ASP A 8 44.66 -26.24 -46.98
CA ASP A 8 44.76 -27.63 -46.51
C ASP A 8 45.42 -27.80 -45.12
N ASP A 9 44.69 -27.45 -44.06
CA ASP A 9 44.89 -28.02 -42.71
C ASP A 9 43.66 -27.86 -41.83
N TYR A 10 42.56 -28.45 -42.29
CA TYR A 10 41.47 -28.88 -41.42
C TYR A 10 41.87 -30.17 -40.68
N TYR A 11 42.52 -30.05 -39.51
CA TYR A 11 42.60 -31.11 -38.51
C TYR A 11 42.34 -30.55 -37.12
N THR A 12 41.11 -30.80 -36.66
CA THR A 12 40.73 -31.22 -35.31
C THR A 12 41.80 -31.11 -34.22
N ASP A 13 41.74 -30.05 -33.42
CA ASP A 13 41.86 -30.20 -31.97
C ASP A 13 40.56 -29.70 -31.35
N THR A 14 39.60 -30.62 -31.31
CA THR A 14 38.45 -30.53 -30.42
C THR A 14 38.92 -31.02 -29.05
N ASP A 15 39.89 -30.33 -28.45
CA ASP A 15 40.09 -30.36 -27.00
C ASP A 15 38.97 -29.52 -26.39
N SER A 16 37.76 -30.09 -26.47
CA SER A 16 36.66 -29.75 -25.61
C SER A 16 36.98 -30.29 -24.22
N GLU A 17 37.91 -29.65 -23.53
CA GLU A 17 37.79 -29.50 -22.08
C GLU A 17 36.66 -28.49 -21.85
N ILE A 18 35.43 -28.94 -22.02
CA ILE A 18 34.37 -28.35 -21.20
C ILE A 18 34.64 -28.90 -19.81
N SER A 19 35.54 -28.21 -19.08
CA SER A 19 35.69 -28.40 -17.65
C SER A 19 34.31 -28.21 -17.05
N THR A 20 33.66 -29.35 -16.79
CA THR A 20 32.38 -29.43 -16.10
C THR A 20 32.69 -29.27 -14.62
N ASP A 21 33.23 -28.10 -14.26
CA ASP A 21 33.63 -27.73 -12.91
C ASP A 21 33.19 -26.30 -12.58
N ASP A 22 32.06 -25.89 -13.17
CA ASP A 22 31.29 -24.71 -12.73
C ASP A 22 29.83 -25.13 -12.49
N GLU A 23 29.59 -26.38 -12.05
CA GLU A 23 28.26 -26.86 -11.65
C GLU A 23 27.91 -26.53 -10.17
N ASP A 24 28.68 -25.68 -9.50
CA ASP A 24 28.44 -25.28 -8.11
C ASP A 24 28.67 -23.79 -7.81
N GLU A 25 28.61 -22.90 -8.81
CA GLU A 25 28.32 -21.48 -8.52
C GLU A 25 26.80 -21.29 -8.58
N VAL A 26 26.15 -21.72 -7.50
CA VAL A 26 24.81 -21.22 -7.16
C VAL A 26 24.92 -19.71 -7.29
N PRO A 27 24.26 -19.02 -8.25
CA PRO A 27 24.44 -17.59 -8.42
C PRO A 27 24.06 -16.96 -7.09
N GLU A 28 25.07 -16.46 -6.36
CA GLU A 28 24.86 -15.88 -5.06
C GLU A 28 23.77 -14.84 -5.19
N GLU A 29 22.66 -15.11 -4.52
CA GLU A 29 21.43 -14.31 -4.42
C GLU A 29 21.50 -12.99 -5.18
N GLU A 30 21.26 -13.02 -6.51
CA GLU A 30 21.41 -11.82 -7.34
C GLU A 30 20.56 -10.69 -6.77
N THR A 31 21.21 -9.74 -6.11
CA THR A 31 20.50 -8.69 -5.40
C THR A 31 20.09 -7.63 -6.43
N LEU A 32 18.96 -6.95 -6.19
CA LEU A 32 18.51 -5.87 -7.07
C LEU A 32 19.60 -4.81 -7.30
N THR A 33 20.50 -4.63 -6.33
CA THR A 33 21.70 -3.81 -6.44
C THR A 33 22.65 -4.31 -7.52
N ASP A 34 22.93 -5.61 -7.63
CA ASP A 34 23.86 -6.17 -8.62
C ASP A 34 23.30 -6.03 -10.03
N ARG A 35 21.98 -6.21 -10.19
CA ARG A 35 21.28 -5.92 -11.46
C ARG A 35 21.30 -4.43 -11.81
N LEU A 36 21.13 -3.54 -10.83
CA LEU A 36 21.24 -2.09 -11.03
C LEU A 36 22.68 -1.68 -11.39
N LEU A 37 23.68 -2.38 -10.83
CA LEU A 37 25.10 -2.10 -11.06
C LEU A 37 25.53 -2.60 -12.44
N ALA A 38 25.07 -3.78 -12.87
CA ALA A 38 25.27 -4.29 -14.23
C ALA A 38 24.61 -3.37 -15.28
N LEU A 39 23.40 -2.88 -15.02
CA LEU A 39 22.73 -1.91 -15.89
C LEU A 39 23.47 -0.56 -15.92
N ARG A 40 24.13 -0.17 -14.82
CA ARG A 40 24.95 1.06 -14.75
C ARG A 40 26.19 0.98 -15.62
N ASP A 41 26.79 -0.20 -15.79
CA ASP A 41 28.05 -0.39 -16.52
C ASP A 41 27.89 -0.30 -18.04
N ILE A 42 26.69 -0.61 -18.55
CA ILE A 42 26.34 -0.50 -19.97
C ILE A 42 26.13 0.97 -20.42
N ILE A 43 26.12 1.94 -19.50
CA ILE A 43 25.72 3.31 -19.78
C ILE A 43 26.91 4.22 -20.16
N PRO A 44 26.89 4.89 -21.33
CA PRO A 44 27.98 5.73 -21.82
C PRO A 44 28.19 7.01 -20.96
N PRO A 45 29.41 7.60 -20.97
CA PRO A 45 29.81 8.71 -20.09
C PRO A 45 29.00 10.01 -20.28
N THR A 46 28.41 10.23 -21.45
CA THR A 46 27.48 11.34 -21.74
C THR A 46 26.22 11.29 -20.88
N THR A 47 25.86 10.13 -20.37
CA THR A 47 24.70 9.91 -19.52
C THR A 47 25.01 10.13 -18.04
N ARG A 48 26.29 10.23 -17.61
CA ARG A 48 26.64 10.41 -16.18
C ARG A 48 26.08 11.69 -15.58
N THR A 49 26.11 12.81 -16.31
CA THR A 49 25.54 14.09 -15.86
C THR A 49 24.02 14.14 -16.02
N TYR A 50 23.47 13.48 -17.03
CA TYR A 50 22.03 13.43 -17.26
C TYR A 50 21.33 12.52 -16.23
N ILE A 51 21.95 11.39 -15.89
CA ILE A 51 21.49 10.46 -14.86
C ILE A 51 21.70 11.05 -13.48
N SER A 52 22.82 11.71 -13.17
CA SER A 52 22.96 12.37 -11.86
C SER A 52 21.84 13.39 -11.68
N ASN A 53 21.57 14.25 -12.68
CA ASN A 53 20.50 15.24 -12.59
C ASN A 53 19.11 14.61 -12.54
N THR A 54 18.86 13.52 -13.27
CA THR A 54 17.56 12.83 -13.31
C THR A 54 17.33 12.01 -12.03
N VAL A 55 18.34 11.35 -11.51
CA VAL A 55 18.30 10.60 -10.25
C VAL A 55 18.19 11.55 -9.08
N GLU A 56 18.94 12.65 -9.04
CA GLU A 56 18.83 13.69 -8.01
C GLU A 56 17.46 14.37 -8.03
N SER A 57 16.92 14.64 -9.22
CA SER A 57 15.55 15.16 -9.35
C SER A 57 14.54 14.13 -8.85
N THR A 58 14.62 12.87 -9.29
CA THR A 58 13.67 11.82 -8.91
C THR A 58 13.74 11.49 -7.42
N THR A 59 14.95 11.29 -6.88
CA THR A 59 15.16 11.05 -5.44
C THR A 59 14.80 12.29 -4.61
N GLY A 60 15.03 13.50 -5.13
CA GLY A 60 14.61 14.75 -4.52
C GLY A 60 13.09 14.86 -4.40
N TRP A 61 12.34 14.46 -5.43
CA TRP A 61 10.88 14.43 -5.40
C TRP A 61 10.33 13.36 -4.47
N VAL A 62 10.90 12.15 -4.47
CA VAL A 62 10.50 11.07 -3.55
C VAL A 62 10.77 11.48 -2.10
N LYS A 63 11.96 12.01 -1.81
CA LYS A 63 12.32 12.50 -0.48
C LYS A 63 11.42 13.66 -0.04
N SER A 64 11.14 14.60 -0.94
CA SER A 64 10.22 15.70 -0.66
C SER A 64 8.79 15.21 -0.44
N GLY A 65 8.33 14.23 -1.22
CA GLY A 65 7.03 13.59 -1.06
C GLY A 65 6.89 12.86 0.28
N LEU A 66 7.91 12.11 0.71
CA LEU A 66 7.95 11.46 2.02
C LEU A 66 7.98 12.47 3.18
N LEU A 67 8.76 13.54 3.05
CA LEU A 67 8.83 14.58 4.08
C LEU A 67 7.52 15.39 4.15
N PHE A 68 6.89 15.66 3.01
CA PHE A 68 5.59 16.32 2.94
C PHE A 68 4.46 15.43 3.47
N SER A 69 4.44 14.14 3.12
CA SER A 69 3.44 13.19 3.64
C SER A 69 3.60 12.99 5.15
N GLY A 70 4.83 12.91 5.66
CA GLY A 70 5.08 12.85 7.10
C GLY A 70 4.57 14.09 7.83
N LYS A 71 4.85 15.29 7.31
CA LYS A 71 4.35 16.55 7.89
C LYS A 71 2.82 16.66 7.83
N THR A 72 2.21 16.36 6.68
CA THR A 72 0.76 16.43 6.52
C THR A 72 0.05 15.41 7.39
N LEU A 73 0.52 14.16 7.42
CA LEU A 73 -0.03 13.11 8.27
C LEU A 73 0.11 13.47 9.74
N TRP A 74 1.25 14.05 10.15
CA TRP A 74 1.43 14.53 11.52
C TRP A 74 0.42 15.62 11.89
N ILE A 75 0.26 16.63 11.04
CA ILE A 75 -0.67 17.74 11.26
C ILE A 75 -2.12 17.25 11.25
N VAL A 76 -2.49 16.38 10.31
CA VAL A 76 -3.83 15.79 10.24
C VAL A 76 -4.11 14.92 11.44
N SER A 77 -3.15 14.08 11.85
CA SER A 77 -3.28 13.22 13.04
C SER A 77 -3.47 14.05 14.30
N THR A 78 -2.66 15.08 14.51
CA THR A 78 -2.78 15.95 15.70
C THR A 78 -4.05 16.79 15.65
N SER A 79 -4.41 17.32 14.48
CA SER A 79 -5.66 18.07 14.29
C SER A 79 -6.89 17.20 14.52
N ALA A 80 -6.87 15.95 14.03
CA ALA A 80 -7.92 14.97 14.24
C ALA A 80 -8.07 14.61 15.72
N LEU A 81 -6.99 14.52 16.49
CA LEU A 81 -7.09 14.28 17.93
C LEU A 81 -7.62 15.50 18.69
N LEU A 82 -7.11 16.70 18.37
CA LEU A 82 -7.53 17.94 19.03
C LEU A 82 -8.99 18.29 18.76
N LEU A 83 -9.46 18.09 17.52
CA LEU A 83 -10.84 18.38 17.13
C LEU A 83 -11.75 17.17 17.32
N GLY A 84 -11.22 15.95 17.21
CA GLY A 84 -11.97 14.71 17.32
C GLY A 84 -12.40 14.42 18.75
N VAL A 85 -11.63 14.79 19.78
CA VAL A 85 -12.05 14.60 21.18
C VAL A 85 -13.28 15.45 21.53
N PRO A 86 -13.29 16.78 21.31
CA PRO A 86 -14.50 17.59 21.51
C PRO A 86 -15.67 17.14 20.64
N TRP A 87 -15.40 16.77 19.38
CA TRP A 87 -16.44 16.30 18.46
C TRP A 87 -17.05 14.97 18.91
N ALA A 88 -16.22 14.01 19.33
CA ALA A 88 -16.68 12.72 19.86
C ALA A 88 -17.52 12.89 21.13
N LEU A 89 -17.14 13.82 22.02
CA LEU A 89 -17.92 14.12 23.22
C LEU A 89 -19.28 14.73 22.88
N ALA A 90 -19.32 15.73 21.99
CA ALA A 90 -20.58 16.35 21.57
C ALA A 90 -21.51 15.34 20.86
N PHE A 91 -20.96 14.45 20.03
CA PHE A 91 -21.73 13.41 19.35
C PHE A 91 -22.25 12.33 20.31
N ALA A 92 -21.47 11.99 21.35
CA ALA A 92 -21.89 11.03 22.36
C ALA A 92 -23.10 11.50 23.19
N GLU A 93 -23.19 12.81 23.48
CA GLU A 93 -24.37 13.37 24.16
C GLU A 93 -25.64 13.24 23.29
N GLU A 94 -25.52 13.49 21.99
CA GLU A 94 -26.64 13.40 21.05
C GLU A 94 -27.18 11.97 20.93
N GLN A 95 -26.31 10.95 21.01
CA GLN A 95 -26.71 9.55 21.05
C GLN A 95 -27.48 9.18 22.33
N GLN A 96 -27.03 9.66 23.50
CA GLN A 96 -27.73 9.37 24.76
C GLN A 96 -29.12 10.00 24.80
N VAL A 97 -29.26 11.21 24.25
CA VAL A 97 -30.58 11.86 24.12
C VAL A 97 -31.48 11.05 23.19
N MET A 98 -30.97 10.59 22.04
CA MET A 98 -31.77 9.75 21.13
C MET A 98 -32.19 8.42 21.78
N GLU A 99 -31.33 7.78 22.55
CA GLU A 99 -31.68 6.53 23.25
C GLU A 99 -32.77 6.78 24.31
N MET A 100 -32.65 7.86 25.07
CA MET A 100 -33.66 8.26 26.06
C MET A 100 -35.01 8.57 25.41
N GLU A 101 -35.01 9.30 24.29
CA GLU A 101 -36.22 9.58 23.52
C GLU A 101 -36.85 8.29 22.94
N ASN A 102 -36.01 7.36 22.49
CA ASN A 102 -36.46 6.08 21.96
C ASN A 102 -37.09 5.20 23.06
N GLU A 103 -36.48 5.15 24.25
CA GLU A 103 -37.07 4.47 25.41
C GLU A 103 -38.42 5.07 25.83
N MET A 104 -38.53 6.40 25.82
CA MET A 104 -39.78 7.08 26.15
C MET A 104 -40.87 6.74 25.14
N LYS A 105 -40.57 6.78 23.84
CA LYS A 105 -41.51 6.36 22.79
C LYS A 105 -41.94 4.90 22.95
N ALA A 106 -40.99 4.00 23.24
CA ALA A 106 -41.31 2.59 23.44
C ALA A 106 -42.21 2.38 24.67
N ARG A 107 -41.96 3.09 25.77
CA ARG A 107 -42.81 3.06 26.97
C ARG A 107 -44.20 3.65 26.70
N GLU A 108 -44.30 4.74 25.95
CA GLU A 108 -45.59 5.34 25.57
C GLU A 108 -46.42 4.42 24.69
N GLN A 109 -45.81 3.80 23.66
CA GLN A 109 -46.50 2.84 22.80
C GLN A 109 -46.98 1.62 23.60
N GLY A 110 -46.10 1.03 24.42
CA GLY A 110 -46.47 -0.09 25.29
C GLY A 110 -47.59 0.26 26.27
N THR A 111 -47.58 1.47 26.85
CA THR A 111 -48.62 1.91 27.79
C THR A 111 -49.97 2.14 27.10
N ARG A 112 -49.97 2.67 25.87
CA ARG A 112 -51.20 2.89 25.07
C ARG A 112 -51.83 1.57 24.66
N ASP A 113 -51.03 0.58 24.30
CA ASP A 113 -51.53 -0.73 23.88
C ASP A 113 -52.14 -1.51 25.05
N VAL A 114 -51.49 -1.54 26.23
CA VAL A 114 -52.06 -2.23 27.40
C VAL A 114 -53.33 -1.55 27.93
N SER A 115 -53.40 -0.22 27.86
CA SER A 115 -54.60 0.52 28.29
C SER A 115 -55.76 0.37 27.29
N ALA A 116 -55.49 0.32 25.98
CA ALA A 116 -56.49 0.02 24.96
C ALA A 116 -57.10 -1.39 25.14
N LEU A 117 -56.25 -2.39 25.41
CA LEU A 117 -56.69 -3.77 25.69
C LEU A 117 -57.54 -3.86 26.97
N PHE A 118 -57.15 -3.13 28.03
CA PHE A 118 -57.91 -3.09 29.27
C PHE A 118 -59.30 -2.44 29.09
N LEU A 119 -59.39 -1.37 28.31
CA LEU A 119 -60.67 -0.71 28.00
C LEU A 119 -61.60 -1.59 27.15
N LEU A 120 -61.06 -2.30 26.15
CA LEU A 120 -61.80 -3.26 25.35
C LEU A 120 -62.37 -4.40 26.20
N SER A 121 -61.56 -4.98 27.08
CA SER A 121 -61.97 -6.03 28.01
C SER A 121 -63.06 -5.55 28.98
N ARG A 122 -62.88 -4.36 29.57
CA ARG A 122 -63.88 -3.78 30.50
C ARG A 122 -65.22 -3.52 29.82
N ASN A 123 -65.21 -3.07 28.57
CA ASN A 123 -66.45 -2.80 27.82
C ASN A 123 -67.17 -4.09 27.41
N ALA A 124 -66.42 -5.16 27.09
CA ALA A 124 -66.97 -6.47 26.73
C ALA A 124 -67.60 -7.23 27.92
N LEU A 125 -67.18 -6.92 29.15
CA LEU A 125 -67.69 -7.54 30.38
C LEU A 125 -68.95 -6.85 30.95
N LEU A 126 -69.30 -5.66 30.44
CA LEU A 126 -70.43 -4.85 30.89
C LEU A 126 -71.61 -4.83 29.92
N GLY A 127 -71.51 -5.52 28.77
CA GLY A 127 -72.61 -5.76 27.83
C GLY A 127 -73.10 -7.20 27.92
#